data_AF-A0A8H5QXE1-F1
#
_entry.id   AF-A0A8H5QXE1-F1
#
_cell.length_a   1.000
_cell.length_b   1.000
_cell.length_c   1.000
_cell.angle_alpha   90.00
_cell.angle_beta   90.00
_cell.angle_gamma   90.00
#
_symmetry.space_group_name_H-M   'P 1'
#
loop_
_entity.id
_entity.type
_entity.pdbx_description
1 polymer ?
#
loop_
_entity_poly.entity_id
_entity_poly.type
_entity_poly.pdbx_seq_one_letter_code
_entity_poly.pdbx_strand_id
1 'polypeptide(L)'
;MTHLEGQVNSTKFYGYSYSLNLYQQFSDLRPYIVRIKTQYTSINPFRDEIYAPLNDKHRRRQILQDDALENTLRQLIPTKSITDVLVQTYIEKYEIIHRILHIPTFIRKYKGYWIDQSSTPVCFLVQMLLVAAAAANCHPEFCIDVFSHKTTHDHVVAWVEASEAWLMHPMNQAPHSWDLLANHCLLLVAKRANFIKEGSLWTSAGTLVRWAMAAGYHHEVISANKMPPFRREMRRRLWATIVELDLQASIERGMPPSVRTGDFNIKPPLNIDDDGLEESMQGPLTGMPVTTLTITSFQALLYR
;
A
#
# COMPACT_ATOMS: atom_id res chain seq x y z
N MET A 1 -19.19 -16.10 8.79
CA MET A 1 -18.55 -15.89 7.47
C MET A 1 -17.67 -14.66 7.62
N THR A 2 -16.40 -14.67 7.20
CA THR A 2 -15.59 -13.44 7.26
C THR A 2 -16.21 -12.38 6.37
N HIS A 3 -16.32 -11.15 6.88
CA HIS A 3 -16.94 -10.06 6.14
C HIS A 3 -15.86 -9.12 5.60
N LEU A 4 -15.84 -8.99 4.28
CA LEU A 4 -15.11 -7.94 3.57
C LEU A 4 -16.11 -6.83 3.28
N GLU A 5 -16.04 -5.73 4.04
CA GLU A 5 -16.82 -4.52 3.73
C GLU A 5 -15.99 -3.58 2.87
N GLY A 6 -16.58 -3.10 1.78
CA GLY A 6 -16.12 -1.87 1.14
C GLY A 6 -16.28 -1.82 -0.37
N GLN A 7 -15.95 -0.65 -0.92
CA GLN A 7 -15.97 -0.35 -2.35
C GLN A 7 -14.71 -0.89 -3.03
N VAL A 8 -14.69 -0.90 -4.37
CA VAL A 8 -13.60 -1.46 -5.21
C VAL A 8 -12.19 -1.04 -4.75
N ASN A 9 -12.03 0.16 -4.20
CA ASN A 9 -10.74 0.72 -3.79
C ASN A 9 -10.43 0.62 -2.29
N SER A 10 -11.39 0.25 -1.45
CA SER A 10 -11.24 0.21 0.01
C SER A 10 -11.94 -1.01 0.57
N THR A 11 -11.17 -1.91 1.16
CA THR A 11 -11.68 -3.15 1.77
C THR A 11 -11.29 -3.19 3.23
N LYS A 12 -12.24 -3.47 4.11
CA LYS A 12 -12.04 -3.76 5.53
C LYS A 12 -12.30 -5.23 5.78
N PHE A 13 -11.38 -5.87 6.49
CA PHE A 13 -11.52 -7.24 6.93
C PHE A 13 -11.89 -7.29 8.41
N TYR A 14 -12.95 -8.04 8.70
CA TYR A 14 -13.35 -8.35 10.05
C TYR A 14 -13.26 -9.86 10.28
N GLY A 15 -12.39 -10.24 11.21
CA GLY A 15 -12.19 -11.64 11.62
C GLY A 15 -13.37 -12.21 12.39
N TYR A 16 -13.33 -13.52 12.67
CA TYR A 16 -14.44 -14.24 13.33
C TYR A 16 -14.76 -13.72 14.74
N SER A 17 -13.75 -13.27 15.48
CA SER A 17 -13.91 -12.75 16.85
C SER A 17 -14.42 -11.30 16.88
N TYR A 18 -14.66 -10.67 15.72
CA TYR A 18 -15.24 -9.34 15.67
C TYR A 18 -16.71 -9.38 16.07
N SER A 19 -17.13 -8.50 16.98
CA SER A 19 -18.47 -8.51 17.57
C SER A 19 -19.59 -8.36 16.54
N LEU A 20 -19.39 -7.63 15.43
CA LEU A 20 -20.39 -7.55 14.36
C LEU A 20 -20.52 -8.83 13.52
N ASN A 21 -19.53 -9.72 13.56
CA ASN A 21 -19.64 -11.03 12.94
C ASN A 21 -20.33 -12.06 13.86
N LEU A 22 -20.40 -11.77 15.16
CA LEU A 22 -21.10 -12.61 16.14
C LEU A 22 -22.60 -12.70 15.82
N TYR A 23 -23.22 -11.63 15.33
CA TYR A 23 -24.64 -11.65 14.93
C TYR A 23 -24.95 -12.67 13.83
N GLN A 24 -23.95 -13.02 13.00
CA GLN A 24 -24.13 -14.05 11.98
C GLN A 24 -24.21 -15.47 12.56
N GLN A 25 -23.74 -15.66 13.80
CA GLN A 25 -23.78 -16.96 14.48
C GLN A 25 -25.14 -17.22 15.16
N PHE A 26 -25.96 -16.18 15.35
CA PHE A 26 -27.27 -16.25 16.01
C PHE A 26 -28.37 -15.86 15.03
N SER A 27 -29.07 -16.86 14.46
CA SER A 27 -30.16 -16.66 13.49
C SER A 27 -31.24 -15.70 14.00
N ASP A 28 -31.53 -15.76 15.31
CA ASP A 28 -32.65 -15.06 15.93
C ASP A 28 -32.31 -13.63 16.33
N LEU A 29 -31.01 -13.29 16.37
CA LEU A 29 -30.54 -11.99 16.84
C LEU A 29 -30.88 -10.88 15.85
N ARG A 30 -30.85 -11.16 14.53
CA ARG A 30 -31.27 -10.20 13.49
C ARG A 30 -32.76 -9.85 13.61
N PRO A 31 -33.71 -10.82 13.61
CA PRO A 31 -35.12 -10.55 13.86
C PRO A 31 -35.36 -9.81 15.19
N TYR A 32 -34.65 -10.19 16.25
CA TYR A 32 -34.74 -9.53 17.55
C TYR A 32 -34.32 -8.05 17.50
N ILE A 33 -33.18 -7.73 16.89
CA ILE A 33 -32.70 -6.34 16.74
C ILE A 33 -33.70 -5.51 15.93
N VAL A 34 -34.26 -6.06 14.85
CA VAL A 34 -35.29 -5.39 14.05
C VAL A 34 -36.49 -5.09 14.93
N ARG A 35 -36.98 -6.07 15.69
CA ARG A 35 -38.13 -5.91 16.62
C ARG A 35 -37.88 -4.79 17.64
N ILE A 36 -36.69 -4.77 18.27
CA ILE A 36 -36.33 -3.74 19.25
C ILE A 36 -36.26 -2.36 18.60
N LYS A 37 -35.66 -2.23 17.41
CA LYS A 37 -35.58 -0.96 16.68
C LYS A 37 -36.95 -0.45 16.24
N THR A 38 -37.87 -1.34 15.89
CA THR A 38 -39.27 -0.97 15.58
C THR A 38 -40.05 -0.57 16.82
N GLN A 39 -39.77 -1.19 17.98
CA GLN A 39 -40.41 -0.87 19.25
C GLN A 39 -39.89 0.45 19.85
N TYR A 40 -38.61 0.76 19.64
CA TYR A 40 -37.94 1.95 20.16
C TYR A 40 -37.27 2.72 19.02
N THR A 41 -38.04 3.52 18.30
CA THR A 41 -37.58 4.25 17.10
C THR A 41 -36.54 5.34 17.41
N SER A 42 -36.45 5.78 18.67
CA SER A 42 -35.49 6.79 19.14
C SER A 42 -34.04 6.28 19.21
N ILE A 43 -33.80 4.97 19.13
CA ILE A 43 -32.45 4.38 19.20
C ILE A 43 -31.52 4.94 18.10
N ASN A 44 -32.02 5.08 16.86
CA ASN A 44 -31.19 5.57 15.76
C ASN A 44 -30.87 7.07 15.88
N PRO A 45 -31.83 7.97 16.18
CA PRO A 45 -31.54 9.38 16.48
C PRO A 45 -30.50 9.57 17.59
N PHE A 46 -30.66 8.89 18.73
CA PHE A 46 -29.70 9.00 19.84
C PHE A 46 -28.31 8.49 19.46
N ARG A 47 -28.24 7.39 18.71
CA ARG A 47 -26.97 6.90 18.16
C ARG A 47 -26.32 8.01 17.33
N ASP A 48 -27.06 8.60 16.40
CA ASP A 48 -26.51 9.59 15.47
C ASP A 48 -26.08 10.87 16.20
N GLU A 49 -26.83 11.30 17.23
CA GLU A 49 -26.46 12.42 18.12
C GLU A 49 -25.18 12.16 18.93
N ILE A 50 -24.95 10.93 19.40
CA ILE A 50 -23.76 10.56 20.17
C ILE A 50 -22.50 10.53 19.27
N TYR A 51 -22.64 10.04 18.03
CA TYR A 51 -21.48 9.85 17.14
C TYR A 51 -21.17 11.05 16.23
N ALA A 52 -22.11 11.96 15.95
CA ALA A 52 -21.89 13.14 15.11
C ALA A 52 -20.86 14.18 15.65
N PRO A 53 -20.84 14.54 16.96
CA PRO A 53 -19.99 15.62 17.46
C PRO A 53 -18.49 15.30 17.53
N LEU A 54 -18.09 14.04 17.38
CA LEU A 54 -16.69 13.60 17.44
C LEU A 54 -15.92 13.88 16.13
N ASN A 55 -16.62 14.06 15.00
CA ASN A 55 -16.00 14.17 13.67
C ASN A 55 -15.66 15.60 13.23
N ASP A 56 -16.32 16.63 13.78
CA ASP A 56 -16.34 17.95 13.14
C ASP A 56 -15.23 18.92 13.63
N LYS A 57 -14.76 18.76 14.87
CA LYS A 57 -13.71 19.63 15.45
C LYS A 57 -12.28 19.26 15.01
N HIS A 58 -12.02 18.00 14.68
CA HIS A 58 -10.71 17.54 14.20
C HIS A 58 -10.43 18.00 12.76
N ARG A 59 -11.48 18.07 11.93
CA ARG A 59 -11.40 18.32 10.49
C ARG A 59 -10.86 19.71 10.13
N ARG A 60 -11.14 20.75 10.91
CA ARG A 60 -10.75 22.15 10.56
C ARG A 60 -9.30 22.51 10.90
N ARG A 61 -8.69 21.92 11.94
CA ARG A 61 -7.27 22.16 12.26
C ARG A 61 -6.30 21.36 11.37
N GLN A 62 -6.78 20.27 10.76
CA GLN A 62 -5.99 19.36 9.93
C GLN A 62 -5.78 19.89 8.50
N ILE A 63 -6.78 20.57 7.90
CA ILE A 63 -6.71 21.09 6.52
C ILE A 63 -5.54 22.06 6.30
N LEU A 64 -5.21 22.91 7.28
CA LEU A 64 -4.13 23.92 7.15
C LEU A 64 -2.72 23.32 7.21
N GLN A 65 -2.53 22.14 7.81
CA GLN A 65 -1.24 21.45 7.86
C GLN A 65 -0.96 20.63 6.58
N ASP A 66 -2.01 20.15 5.91
CA ASP A 66 -1.90 19.35 4.69
C ASP A 66 -1.34 20.17 3.51
N ASP A 67 -1.75 21.44 3.36
CA ASP A 67 -1.32 22.30 2.24
C ASP A 67 0.20 22.60 2.25
N ALA A 68 0.80 22.78 3.43
CA ALA A 68 2.23 23.07 3.55
C ALA A 68 3.12 21.86 3.21
N LEU A 69 2.71 20.67 3.67
CA LEU A 69 3.42 19.42 3.40
C LEU A 69 3.29 19.03 1.93
N GLU A 70 2.11 19.21 1.33
CA GLU A 70 1.91 18.98 -0.11
C GLU A 70 2.84 19.86 -0.96
N ASN A 71 2.93 21.16 -0.65
CA ASN A 71 3.85 22.06 -1.35
C ASN A 71 5.31 21.63 -1.20
N THR A 72 5.70 21.14 -0.02
CA THR A 72 7.04 20.63 0.24
C THR A 72 7.33 19.40 -0.62
N LEU A 73 6.42 18.42 -0.68
CA LEU A 73 6.55 17.23 -1.51
C LEU A 73 6.71 17.56 -3.00
N ARG A 74 5.96 18.56 -3.49
CA ARG A 74 6.08 19.03 -4.89
C ARG A 74 7.44 19.63 -5.19
N GLN A 75 8.01 20.39 -4.26
CA GLN A 75 9.33 21.02 -4.41
C GLN A 75 10.49 20.02 -4.32
N LEU A 76 10.27 18.87 -3.66
CA LEU A 76 11.27 17.82 -3.50
C LEU A 76 11.43 16.94 -4.74
N ILE A 77 10.50 16.97 -5.69
CA ILE A 77 10.60 16.16 -6.92
C ILE A 77 11.83 16.62 -7.71
N PRO A 78 12.77 15.70 -8.04
CA PRO A 78 13.95 16.06 -8.82
C PRO A 78 13.60 16.53 -10.24
N THR A 79 14.60 17.02 -10.95
CA THR A 79 14.44 17.31 -12.39
C THR A 79 14.02 16.05 -13.15
N LYS A 80 13.34 16.25 -14.28
CA LYS A 80 12.87 15.13 -15.11
C LYS A 80 13.99 14.18 -15.52
N SER A 81 15.15 14.71 -15.90
CA SER A 81 16.30 13.89 -16.32
C SER A 81 16.79 12.99 -15.19
N ILE A 82 16.89 13.50 -13.97
CA ILE A 82 17.29 12.70 -12.81
C ILE A 82 16.21 11.68 -12.49
N THR A 83 14.94 12.11 -12.48
CA THR A 83 13.81 11.23 -12.15
C THR A 83 13.65 10.10 -13.18
N ASP A 84 13.88 10.36 -14.47
CA ASP A 84 13.84 9.35 -15.53
C ASP A 84 14.86 8.23 -15.26
N VAL A 85 16.10 8.60 -14.89
CA VAL A 85 17.14 7.60 -14.57
C VAL A 85 16.80 6.83 -13.30
N LEU A 86 16.38 7.52 -12.23
CA LEU A 86 16.06 6.86 -10.96
C LEU A 86 14.86 5.91 -11.09
N VAL A 87 13.82 6.31 -11.84
CA VAL A 87 12.67 5.44 -12.14
C VAL A 87 13.11 4.20 -12.91
N GLN A 88 13.95 4.35 -13.95
CA GLN A 88 14.44 3.21 -14.71
C GLN A 88 15.26 2.26 -13.83
N THR A 89 16.17 2.79 -13.03
CA THR A 89 17.00 2.01 -12.10
C THR A 89 16.15 1.28 -11.06
N TYR A 90 15.08 1.89 -10.56
CA TYR A 90 14.15 1.21 -9.66
C TYR A 90 13.48 0.00 -10.33
N ILE A 91 12.99 0.17 -11.56
CA ILE A 91 12.31 -0.90 -12.31
C ILE A 91 13.27 -2.08 -12.55
N GLU A 92 14.52 -1.79 -12.91
CA GLU A 92 15.52 -2.82 -13.24
C GLU A 92 16.06 -3.56 -12.01
N LYS A 93 16.19 -2.89 -10.85
CA LYS A 93 16.87 -3.45 -9.68
C LYS A 93 15.96 -3.85 -8.53
N TYR A 94 14.91 -3.08 -8.27
CA TYR A 94 14.06 -3.26 -7.08
C TYR A 94 12.73 -3.92 -7.43
N GLU A 95 12.08 -3.50 -8.50
CA GLU A 95 10.77 -4.04 -8.90
C GLU A 95 10.87 -5.48 -9.42
N ILE A 96 12.06 -5.98 -9.75
CA ILE A 96 12.25 -7.42 -10.05
C ILE A 96 12.08 -8.32 -8.81
N ILE A 97 12.35 -7.79 -7.62
CA ILE A 97 12.26 -8.51 -6.33
C ILE A 97 10.96 -8.15 -5.61
N HIS A 98 10.71 -6.85 -5.44
CA HIS A 98 9.57 -6.32 -4.71
C HIS A 98 8.50 -5.88 -5.72
N ARG A 99 7.58 -6.79 -6.08
CA ARG A 99 6.45 -6.49 -6.99
C ARG A 99 5.41 -5.62 -6.28
N ILE A 100 5.69 -4.32 -6.19
CA ILE A 100 4.86 -3.32 -5.52
C ILE A 100 3.98 -2.60 -6.55
N LEU A 101 4.54 -2.28 -7.71
CA LEU A 101 3.94 -1.47 -8.75
C LEU A 101 3.41 -2.32 -9.89
N HIS A 102 2.39 -1.81 -10.55
CA HIS A 102 2.06 -2.23 -11.91
C HIS A 102 2.78 -1.28 -12.87
N ILE A 103 3.83 -1.75 -13.54
CA ILE A 103 4.75 -0.89 -14.29
C ILE A 103 4.04 -0.05 -15.37
N PRO A 104 3.18 -0.63 -16.24
CA PRO A 104 2.46 0.15 -17.25
C PRO A 104 1.59 1.26 -16.65
N THR A 105 0.93 0.98 -15.51
CA THR A 105 0.11 1.99 -14.82
C THR A 105 0.97 3.09 -14.20
N PHE A 106 2.09 2.74 -13.57
CA PHE A 106 3.02 3.71 -13.00
C PHE A 106 3.60 4.63 -14.08
N ILE A 107 4.11 4.07 -15.18
CA ILE A 107 4.72 4.84 -16.28
C ILE A 107 3.70 5.77 -16.94
N ARG A 108 2.44 5.35 -17.08
CA ARG A 108 1.36 6.21 -17.58
C ARG A 108 1.09 7.40 -16.65
N LYS A 109 1.00 7.17 -15.34
CA LYS A 109 0.85 8.25 -14.34
C LYS A 109 2.07 9.17 -14.34
N TYR A 110 3.28 8.61 -14.44
CA TYR A 110 4.55 9.33 -14.49
C TYR A 110 4.63 10.27 -15.70
N LYS A 111 4.27 9.78 -16.90
CA LYS A 111 4.17 10.60 -18.11
C LYS A 111 3.13 11.71 -17.95
N GLY A 112 1.99 11.41 -17.32
CA GLY A 112 0.93 12.37 -17.02
C GLY A 112 1.40 13.52 -16.10
N TYR A 113 2.18 13.21 -15.06
CA TYR A 113 2.74 14.21 -14.15
C TYR A 113 3.59 15.26 -14.89
N TRP A 114 4.42 14.84 -15.84
CA TRP A 114 5.26 15.76 -16.62
C TRP A 114 4.48 16.58 -17.66
N ILE A 115 3.23 16.23 -17.94
CA ILE A 115 2.32 17.03 -18.78
C ILE A 115 1.59 18.06 -17.92
N ASP A 116 1.06 17.62 -16.76
CA ASP A 116 0.37 18.49 -15.80
C ASP A 116 0.75 18.14 -14.37
N GLN A 117 1.65 18.94 -13.81
CA GLN A 117 2.12 18.79 -12.43
C GLN A 117 1.05 19.21 -11.41
N SER A 118 0.17 20.14 -11.79
CA SER A 118 -0.77 20.77 -10.85
C SER A 118 -1.91 19.84 -10.44
N SER A 119 -2.41 19.02 -11.37
CA SER A 119 -3.50 18.07 -11.09
C SER A 119 -3.04 16.75 -10.47
N THR A 120 -1.73 16.55 -10.31
CA THR A 120 -1.20 15.26 -9.83
C THR A 120 -1.52 15.06 -8.35
N PRO A 121 -2.11 13.91 -7.96
CA PRO A 121 -2.41 13.59 -6.57
C PRO A 121 -1.13 13.44 -5.73
N VAL A 122 -1.16 13.95 -4.49
CA VAL A 122 -0.02 13.88 -3.55
C VAL A 122 0.44 12.44 -3.28
N CYS A 123 -0.50 11.50 -3.21
CA CYS A 123 -0.19 10.08 -3.05
C CYS A 123 0.76 9.56 -4.15
N PHE A 124 0.62 10.06 -5.38
CA PHE A 124 1.51 9.70 -6.48
C PHE A 124 2.86 10.42 -6.41
N LEU A 125 2.91 11.66 -5.92
CA LEU A 125 4.18 12.36 -5.64
C LEU A 125 5.02 11.59 -4.61
N VAL A 126 4.38 11.13 -3.53
CA VAL A 126 5.01 10.26 -2.53
C VAL A 126 5.51 8.97 -3.17
N GLN A 127 4.71 8.34 -4.04
CA GLN A 127 5.13 7.15 -4.78
C GLN A 127 6.40 7.41 -5.61
N MET A 128 6.45 8.53 -6.34
CA MET A 128 7.61 8.93 -7.15
C MET A 128 8.86 9.20 -6.29
N LEU A 129 8.70 9.94 -5.19
CA LEU A 129 9.81 10.25 -4.28
C LEU A 129 10.41 8.99 -3.66
N LEU A 130 9.57 8.02 -3.27
CA LEU A 130 10.05 6.76 -2.68
C LEU A 130 10.71 5.83 -3.71
N VAL A 131 10.17 5.79 -4.94
CA VAL A 131 10.83 5.12 -6.08
C VAL A 131 12.20 5.73 -6.35
N ALA A 132 12.29 7.06 -6.39
CA ALA A 132 13.54 7.79 -6.58
C ALA A 132 14.53 7.53 -5.45
N ALA A 133 14.07 7.60 -4.19
CA ALA A 133 14.87 7.34 -3.00
C ALA A 133 15.46 5.93 -2.98
N ALA A 134 14.66 4.91 -3.32
CA ALA A 134 15.14 3.53 -3.40
C ALA A 134 16.27 3.36 -4.42
N ALA A 135 16.18 4.03 -5.58
CA ALA A 135 17.17 3.93 -6.64
C ALA A 135 18.40 4.84 -6.47
N ALA A 136 18.32 5.90 -5.65
CA ALA A 136 19.37 6.91 -5.53
C ALA A 136 20.71 6.35 -5.03
N ASN A 137 20.70 5.28 -4.23
CA ASN A 137 21.93 4.62 -3.77
C ASN A 137 22.78 4.02 -4.91
N CYS A 138 22.18 3.78 -6.07
CA CYS A 138 22.87 3.31 -7.27
C CYS A 138 23.52 4.43 -8.07
N HIS A 139 23.27 5.69 -7.70
CA HIS A 139 23.68 6.88 -8.43
C HIS A 139 24.18 7.98 -7.47
N PRO A 140 25.30 7.75 -6.76
CA PRO A 140 25.87 8.75 -5.87
C PRO A 140 26.22 10.07 -6.57
N GLU A 141 26.40 10.07 -7.89
CA GLU A 141 26.75 11.21 -8.73
C GLU A 141 25.64 12.25 -8.94
N PHE A 142 24.36 11.87 -8.86
CA PHE A 142 23.27 12.75 -9.33
C PHE A 142 22.90 13.89 -8.38
N CYS A 143 23.34 13.86 -7.14
CA CYS A 143 22.94 14.85 -6.15
C CYS A 143 24.13 15.47 -5.41
N ILE A 144 25.31 15.47 -6.03
CA ILE A 144 26.41 16.35 -5.63
C ILE A 144 26.22 17.69 -6.35
N ASP A 145 25.37 18.56 -5.81
CA ASP A 145 25.42 19.96 -6.22
C ASP A 145 26.64 20.60 -5.54
N VAL A 146 27.68 20.83 -6.35
CA VAL A 146 28.95 21.46 -5.95
C VAL A 146 28.73 22.79 -5.22
N PHE A 147 27.59 23.45 -5.44
CA PHE A 147 27.24 24.72 -4.82
C PHE A 147 26.32 24.61 -3.59
N SER A 148 25.57 23.52 -3.42
CA SER A 148 24.61 23.40 -2.30
C SER A 148 25.19 22.77 -1.03
N HIS A 149 26.40 22.21 -1.09
CA HIS A 149 27.01 21.41 -0.01
C HIS A 149 26.17 20.20 0.45
N LYS A 150 25.04 19.90 -0.19
CA LYS A 150 24.19 18.74 0.12
C LYS A 150 24.62 17.55 -0.71
N THR A 151 24.65 16.39 -0.06
CA THR A 151 24.95 15.11 -0.68
C THR A 151 23.69 14.46 -1.26
N THR A 152 23.88 13.41 -2.06
CA THR A 152 22.80 12.52 -2.50
C THR A 152 22.02 11.94 -1.34
N HIS A 153 22.72 11.56 -0.27
CA HIS A 153 22.09 11.04 0.94
C HIS A 153 21.17 12.08 1.60
N ASP A 154 21.55 13.36 1.65
CA ASP A 154 20.72 14.41 2.27
C ASP A 154 19.39 14.62 1.52
N HIS A 155 19.41 14.55 0.19
CA HIS A 155 18.20 14.61 -0.63
C HIS A 155 17.30 13.40 -0.38
N VAL A 156 17.88 12.20 -0.32
CA VAL A 156 17.14 10.96 -0.05
C VAL A 156 16.50 10.98 1.33
N VAL A 157 17.22 11.44 2.36
CA VAL A 157 16.65 11.63 3.70
C VAL A 157 15.45 12.57 3.65
N ALA A 158 15.57 13.72 2.98
CA ALA A 158 14.46 14.67 2.84
C ALA A 158 13.25 14.06 2.12
N TRP A 159 13.46 13.30 1.03
CA TRP A 159 12.40 12.61 0.30
C TRP A 159 11.68 11.57 1.17
N VAL A 160 12.45 10.76 1.91
CA VAL A 160 11.93 9.70 2.79
C VAL A 160 11.18 10.30 3.97
N GLU A 161 11.70 11.33 4.61
CA GLU A 161 11.08 11.96 5.78
C GLU A 161 9.79 12.71 5.43
N ALA A 162 9.78 13.47 4.32
CA ALA A 162 8.55 14.13 3.86
C ALA A 162 7.47 13.11 3.46
N SER A 163 7.87 12.04 2.76
CA SER A 163 6.97 10.94 2.39
C SER A 163 6.42 10.21 3.61
N GLU A 164 7.26 9.91 4.60
CA GLU A 164 6.86 9.28 5.86
C GLU A 164 5.90 10.18 6.65
N ALA A 165 6.20 11.47 6.77
CA ALA A 165 5.32 12.42 7.46
C ALA A 165 3.92 12.45 6.83
N TRP A 166 3.85 12.43 5.50
CA TRP A 166 2.57 12.41 4.77
C TRP A 166 1.82 11.09 4.97
N LEU A 167 2.51 9.95 4.90
CA LEU A 167 1.92 8.62 5.07
C LEU A 167 1.42 8.37 6.51
N MET A 168 2.09 8.94 7.51
CA MET A 168 1.70 8.79 8.92
C MET A 168 0.56 9.72 9.33
N HIS A 169 0.19 10.69 8.49
CA HIS A 169 -0.92 11.59 8.75
C HIS A 169 -2.24 10.81 8.94
N PRO A 170 -3.08 11.10 9.96
CA PRO A 170 -4.28 10.31 10.26
C PRO A 170 -5.26 10.12 9.10
N MET A 171 -5.32 11.07 8.16
CA MET A 171 -6.17 10.99 6.98
C MET A 171 -5.61 10.04 5.90
N ASN A 172 -4.32 9.74 5.96
CA ASN A 172 -3.58 8.94 5.01
C ASN A 172 -3.19 7.56 5.58
N GLN A 173 -3.71 7.18 6.74
CA GLN A 173 -3.40 5.89 7.37
C GLN A 173 -4.02 4.72 6.59
N ALA A 174 -3.21 3.69 6.31
CA ALA A 174 -3.67 2.47 5.67
C ALA A 174 -4.54 1.65 6.63
N PRO A 175 -5.82 1.44 6.27
CA PRO A 175 -6.22 0.09 5.89
C PRO A 175 -7.04 0.03 4.58
N HIS A 176 -7.07 1.11 3.78
CA HIS A 176 -8.18 1.33 2.82
C HIS A 176 -7.79 1.68 1.39
N SER A 177 -6.51 1.83 1.03
CA SER A 177 -6.13 2.06 -0.37
C SER A 177 -4.93 1.22 -0.74
N TRP A 178 -4.98 0.64 -1.94
CA TRP A 178 -3.85 -0.06 -2.54
C TRP A 178 -2.64 0.86 -2.67
N ASP A 179 -2.82 2.11 -3.12
CA ASP A 179 -1.72 3.05 -3.32
C ASP A 179 -1.00 3.36 -1.99
N LEU A 180 -1.73 3.43 -0.86
CA LEU A 180 -1.14 3.68 0.45
C LEU A 180 -0.31 2.49 0.95
N LEU A 181 -0.83 1.28 0.83
CA LEU A 181 -0.07 0.06 1.18
C LEU A 181 1.18 -0.08 0.30
N ALA A 182 1.06 0.20 -1.01
CA ALA A 182 2.18 0.21 -1.94
C ALA A 182 3.23 1.26 -1.52
N ASN A 183 2.82 2.47 -1.17
CA ASN A 183 3.72 3.52 -0.71
C ASN A 183 4.41 3.16 0.62
N HIS A 184 3.73 2.48 1.54
CA HIS A 184 4.39 1.95 2.74
C HIS A 184 5.41 0.85 2.43
N CYS A 185 5.16 -0.01 1.42
CA CYS A 185 6.17 -0.95 0.93
C CYS A 185 7.39 -0.20 0.37
N LEU A 186 7.16 0.78 -0.50
CA LEU A 186 8.23 1.60 -1.09
C LEU A 186 9.01 2.36 -0.01
N LEU A 187 8.35 2.83 1.05
CA LEU A 187 9.00 3.50 2.17
C LEU A 187 9.98 2.56 2.89
N LEU A 188 9.59 1.31 3.12
CA LEU A 188 10.48 0.31 3.71
C LEU A 188 11.66 0.00 2.79
N VAL A 189 11.40 -0.19 1.49
CA VAL A 189 12.46 -0.43 0.49
C VAL A 189 13.44 0.75 0.43
N ALA A 190 12.94 1.99 0.37
CA ALA A 190 13.76 3.19 0.32
C ALA A 190 14.59 3.38 1.60
N LYS A 191 14.00 3.17 2.78
CA LYS A 191 14.73 3.23 4.06
C LYS A 191 15.83 2.19 4.14
N ARG A 192 15.52 0.94 3.78
CA ARG A 192 16.48 -0.17 3.75
C ARG A 192 17.61 0.08 2.76
N ALA A 193 17.31 0.52 1.54
CA ALA A 193 18.28 0.81 0.49
C ALA A 193 19.30 1.89 0.89
N ASN A 194 18.94 2.77 1.82
CA ASN A 194 19.74 3.93 2.22
C ASN A 194 20.12 3.93 3.70
N PHE A 195 19.94 2.82 4.42
CA PHE A 195 20.29 2.69 5.85
C PHE A 195 19.61 3.75 6.75
N ILE A 196 18.39 4.18 6.40
CA ILE A 196 17.63 5.21 7.15
C ILE A 196 16.74 4.54 8.21
N LYS A 197 16.94 4.90 9.48
CA LYS A 197 16.12 4.44 10.62
C LYS A 197 16.01 2.91 10.73
N GLU A 198 17.10 2.18 10.48
CA GLU A 198 17.17 0.70 10.50
C GLU A 198 16.61 0.07 11.79
N GLY A 199 16.82 0.78 12.90
CA GLY A 199 16.27 0.46 14.22
C GLY A 199 14.74 0.25 14.25
N SER A 200 14.00 0.74 13.26
CA SER A 200 12.54 0.70 13.19
C SER A 200 11.97 -0.16 12.05
N LEU A 201 12.82 -0.77 11.20
CA LEU A 201 12.35 -1.50 10.02
C LEU A 201 11.48 -2.71 10.40
N TRP A 202 11.90 -3.52 11.37
CA TRP A 202 11.13 -4.68 11.84
C TRP A 202 9.75 -4.31 12.40
N THR A 203 9.66 -3.28 13.24
CA THR A 203 8.37 -2.83 13.79
C THR A 203 7.47 -2.20 12.72
N SER A 204 8.06 -1.50 11.75
CA SER A 204 7.35 -0.90 10.62
C SER A 204 6.81 -1.96 9.66
N ALA A 205 7.61 -2.99 9.34
CA ALA A 205 7.19 -4.11 8.52
C ALA A 205 6.04 -4.90 9.16
N GLY A 206 6.13 -5.22 10.45
CA GLY A 206 5.02 -5.88 11.15
C GLY A 206 3.76 -5.02 11.25
N THR A 207 3.90 -3.68 11.27
CA THR A 207 2.75 -2.77 11.19
C THR A 207 2.11 -2.81 9.81
N LEU A 208 2.91 -2.84 8.75
CA LEU A 208 2.43 -2.98 7.38
C LEU A 208 1.68 -4.31 7.16
N VAL A 209 2.18 -5.42 7.71
CA VAL A 209 1.48 -6.72 7.71
C VAL A 209 0.10 -6.57 8.35
N ARG A 210 -0.01 -5.96 9.53
CA ARG A 210 -1.29 -5.74 10.22
C ARG A 210 -2.24 -4.85 9.42
N TRP A 211 -1.75 -3.78 8.79
CA TRP A 211 -2.57 -2.94 7.91
C TRP A 211 -3.08 -3.69 6.69
N ALA A 212 -2.24 -4.51 6.06
CA ALA A 212 -2.64 -5.36 4.95
C ALA A 212 -3.66 -6.43 5.38
N MET A 213 -3.50 -7.01 6.57
CA MET A 213 -4.47 -7.94 7.15
C MET A 213 -5.80 -7.25 7.46
N ALA A 214 -5.78 -6.06 8.07
CA ALA A 214 -6.98 -5.24 8.28
C ALA A 214 -7.66 -4.83 6.97
N ALA A 215 -6.89 -4.73 5.88
CA ALA A 215 -7.39 -4.53 4.53
C ALA A 215 -7.83 -5.83 3.82
N GLY A 216 -7.65 -7.00 4.45
CA GLY A 216 -8.03 -8.31 3.92
C GLY A 216 -7.11 -8.88 2.83
N TYR A 217 -5.84 -8.47 2.77
CA TYR A 217 -4.89 -8.96 1.76
C TYR A 217 -4.41 -10.40 2.03
N HIS A 218 -4.45 -10.84 3.29
CA HIS A 218 -4.15 -12.22 3.69
C HIS A 218 -5.19 -13.27 3.24
N HIS A 219 -6.33 -12.84 2.68
CA HIS A 219 -7.41 -13.73 2.28
C HIS A 219 -7.72 -13.68 0.79
N GLU A 220 -7.97 -14.85 0.19
CA GLU A 220 -8.40 -14.94 -1.20
C GLU A 220 -9.85 -14.47 -1.38
N VAL A 221 -10.09 -13.62 -2.38
CA VAL A 221 -11.45 -13.14 -2.71
C VAL A 221 -12.04 -14.06 -3.77
N ILE A 222 -12.90 -14.99 -3.32
CA ILE A 222 -13.43 -16.06 -4.17
C ILE A 222 -14.48 -15.56 -5.18
N SER A 223 -15.26 -14.53 -4.84
CA SER A 223 -16.36 -14.05 -5.70
C SER A 223 -15.86 -13.08 -6.77
N ALA A 224 -15.98 -13.46 -8.04
CA ALA A 224 -15.69 -12.61 -9.20
C ALA A 224 -16.49 -11.29 -9.19
N ASN A 225 -17.73 -11.32 -8.69
CA ASN A 225 -18.59 -10.14 -8.57
C ASN A 225 -18.08 -9.11 -7.54
N LYS A 226 -17.13 -9.49 -6.68
CA LYS A 226 -16.57 -8.60 -5.64
C LYS A 226 -15.24 -7.96 -6.02
N MET A 227 -14.48 -8.54 -6.95
CA MET A 227 -13.13 -8.06 -7.29
C MET A 227 -12.70 -8.50 -8.70
N PRO A 228 -12.38 -7.54 -9.60
CA PRO A 228 -11.84 -7.82 -10.92
C PRO A 228 -10.54 -8.64 -10.87
N PRO A 229 -10.24 -9.43 -11.92
CA PRO A 229 -9.06 -10.29 -11.97
C PRO A 229 -7.75 -9.52 -11.78
N PHE A 230 -7.60 -8.37 -12.47
CA PHE A 230 -6.47 -7.46 -12.31
C PHE A 230 -6.22 -7.10 -10.83
N ARG A 231 -7.26 -6.64 -10.14
CA ARG A 231 -7.14 -6.18 -8.75
C ARG A 231 -6.82 -7.33 -7.80
N ARG A 232 -7.37 -8.52 -8.06
CA ARG A 232 -7.05 -9.72 -7.29
C ARG A 232 -5.58 -10.10 -7.42
N GLU A 233 -5.05 -10.06 -8.64
CA GLU A 233 -3.64 -10.33 -8.89
C GLU A 233 -2.73 -9.28 -8.24
N MET A 234 -3.05 -8.00 -8.36
CA MET A 234 -2.29 -6.94 -7.67
C MET A 234 -2.31 -7.08 -6.14
N ARG A 235 -3.41 -7.58 -5.55
CA ARG A 235 -3.47 -7.88 -4.11
C ARG A 235 -2.56 -9.06 -3.72
N ARG A 236 -2.51 -10.12 -4.54
CA ARG A 236 -1.61 -11.27 -4.31
C ARG A 236 -0.15 -10.83 -4.35
N ARG A 237 0.23 -10.07 -5.39
CA ARG A 237 1.58 -9.53 -5.56
C ARG A 237 1.99 -8.65 -4.39
N LEU A 238 1.13 -7.71 -4.00
CA LEU A 238 1.44 -6.81 -2.89
C LEU A 238 1.51 -7.56 -1.56
N TRP A 239 0.62 -8.52 -1.30
CA TRP A 239 0.69 -9.35 -0.08
C TRP A 239 1.99 -10.16 -0.02
N ALA A 240 2.37 -10.81 -1.11
CA ALA A 240 3.63 -11.56 -1.18
C ALA A 240 4.83 -10.65 -0.90
N THR A 241 4.86 -9.45 -1.47
CA THR A 241 5.90 -8.45 -1.19
C THR A 241 5.92 -7.99 0.27
N ILE A 242 4.75 -7.79 0.90
CA ILE A 242 4.66 -7.39 2.32
C ILE A 242 5.21 -8.48 3.23
N VAL A 243 4.87 -9.75 2.97
CA VAL A 243 5.39 -10.89 3.75
C VAL A 243 6.90 -11.03 3.57
N GLU A 244 7.42 -10.84 2.35
CA GLU A 244 8.85 -10.86 2.07
C GLU A 244 9.60 -9.75 2.83
N LEU A 245 9.09 -8.52 2.81
CA LEU A 245 9.69 -7.40 3.55
C LEU A 245 9.73 -7.66 5.07
N ASP A 246 8.67 -8.24 5.62
CA ASP A 246 8.60 -8.62 7.04
C ASP A 246 9.57 -9.75 7.39
N LEU A 247 9.69 -10.76 6.52
CA LEU A 247 10.66 -11.84 6.68
C LEU A 247 12.10 -11.30 6.68
N GLN A 248 12.46 -10.47 5.71
CA GLN A 248 13.81 -9.91 5.65
C GLN A 248 14.13 -9.03 6.86
N ALA A 249 13.21 -8.15 7.27
CA ALA A 249 13.40 -7.31 8.46
C ALA A 249 13.50 -8.14 9.76
N SER A 250 12.83 -9.29 9.79
CA SER A 250 12.89 -10.25 10.90
C SER A 250 14.25 -10.96 10.97
N ILE A 251 14.79 -11.37 9.82
CA ILE A 251 16.13 -11.97 9.71
C ILE A 251 17.19 -10.96 10.19
N GLU A 252 17.16 -9.72 9.68
CA GLU A 252 18.10 -8.67 10.06
C GLU A 252 18.07 -8.33 11.55
N ARG A 253 16.88 -8.38 12.16
CA ARG A 253 16.70 -8.11 13.58
C ARG A 253 16.97 -9.33 14.47
N GLY A 254 16.97 -10.54 13.92
CA GLY A 254 17.00 -11.78 14.70
C GLY A 254 15.68 -12.08 15.44
N MET A 255 14.55 -11.71 14.84
CA MET A 255 13.21 -11.84 15.42
C MET A 255 12.31 -12.75 14.57
N PRO A 256 11.20 -13.28 15.11
CA PRO A 256 10.24 -14.03 14.31
C PRO A 256 9.45 -13.10 13.36
N PRO A 257 9.06 -13.60 12.17
CA PRO A 257 8.14 -12.89 11.28
C PRO A 257 6.74 -12.80 11.88
N SER A 258 5.98 -11.81 11.40
CA SER A 258 4.64 -11.45 11.88
C SER A 258 3.58 -12.49 11.53
N VAL A 259 3.77 -13.26 10.46
CA VAL A 259 2.86 -14.32 10.01
C VAL A 259 3.62 -15.60 9.69
N ARG A 260 2.95 -16.74 9.89
CA ARG A 260 3.46 -18.07 9.55
C ARG A 260 2.66 -18.68 8.40
N THR A 261 3.22 -19.72 7.80
CA THR A 261 2.48 -20.56 6.86
C THR A 261 1.23 -21.12 7.55
N GLY A 262 0.05 -20.85 6.96
CA GLY A 262 -1.25 -21.22 7.53
C GLY A 262 -2.05 -20.07 8.14
N ASP A 263 -1.42 -18.93 8.46
CA ASP A 263 -2.12 -17.74 8.98
C ASP A 263 -2.90 -16.97 7.88
N PHE A 264 -2.64 -17.29 6.62
CA PHE A 264 -3.24 -16.67 5.44
C PHE A 264 -3.64 -17.73 4.40
N ASN A 265 -4.62 -17.43 3.55
CA ASN A 265 -5.10 -18.36 2.51
C ASN A 265 -5.17 -17.73 1.10
N ILE A 266 -4.57 -16.56 0.92
CA ILE A 266 -4.40 -15.95 -0.39
C ILE A 266 -3.54 -16.83 -1.29
N LYS A 267 -3.93 -16.95 -2.56
CA LYS A 267 -3.19 -17.77 -3.54
C LYS A 267 -1.88 -17.08 -3.94
N PRO A 268 -0.87 -17.86 -4.36
CA PRO A 268 0.37 -17.32 -4.91
C PRO A 268 0.12 -16.38 -6.09
N PRO A 269 0.97 -15.34 -6.28
CA PRO A 269 0.99 -14.55 -7.50
C PRO A 269 1.18 -15.41 -8.75
N LEU A 270 0.58 -14.98 -9.86
CA LEU A 270 0.71 -15.67 -11.14
C LEU A 270 2.01 -15.27 -11.85
N ASN A 271 2.61 -16.23 -12.57
CA ASN A 271 3.76 -16.00 -13.46
C ASN A 271 3.27 -15.33 -14.76
N ILE A 272 3.10 -14.01 -14.77
CA ILE A 272 2.51 -13.22 -15.87
C ILE A 272 3.20 -11.86 -15.91
N ASP A 273 3.64 -11.45 -17.10
CA ASP A 273 4.19 -10.10 -17.32
C ASP A 273 3.12 -9.00 -17.19
N ASP A 274 3.53 -7.83 -16.73
CA ASP A 274 2.62 -6.69 -16.52
C ASP A 274 1.97 -6.22 -17.83
N ASP A 275 2.68 -6.32 -18.96
CA ASP A 275 2.14 -5.95 -20.27
C ASP A 275 0.91 -6.80 -20.66
N GLY A 276 0.80 -8.01 -20.10
CA GLY A 276 -0.35 -8.89 -20.27
C GLY A 276 -1.43 -8.72 -19.20
N LEU A 277 -1.36 -7.70 -18.33
CA LEU A 277 -2.25 -7.52 -17.19
C LEU A 277 -2.97 -6.15 -17.26
N GLU A 278 -4.16 -6.11 -17.87
CA GLU A 278 -4.94 -4.87 -18.01
C GLU A 278 -6.10 -4.78 -17.02
N GLU A 279 -6.44 -3.54 -16.61
CA GLU A 279 -7.55 -3.28 -15.67
C GLU A 279 -8.93 -3.67 -16.24
N SER A 280 -9.07 -3.68 -17.57
CA SER A 280 -10.29 -4.00 -18.31
C SER A 280 -10.56 -5.51 -18.40
N MET A 281 -9.57 -6.36 -18.08
CA MET A 281 -9.66 -7.80 -18.29
C MET A 281 -10.80 -8.44 -17.49
N GLN A 282 -11.52 -9.34 -18.14
CA GLN A 282 -12.61 -10.12 -17.56
C GLN A 282 -12.28 -11.61 -17.58
N GLY A 283 -12.77 -12.35 -16.59
CA GLY A 283 -12.56 -13.79 -16.49
C GLY A 283 -11.28 -14.21 -15.77
N PRO A 284 -11.01 -15.51 -15.66
CA PRO A 284 -9.86 -16.02 -14.90
C PRO A 284 -8.53 -15.74 -15.62
N LEU A 285 -7.56 -15.20 -14.89
CA LEU A 285 -6.18 -15.08 -15.36
C LEU A 285 -5.46 -16.43 -15.25
N THR A 286 -4.67 -16.77 -16.26
CA THR A 286 -3.86 -18.01 -16.29
C THR A 286 -2.39 -17.64 -16.36
N GLY A 287 -1.60 -18.13 -15.40
CA GLY A 287 -0.16 -17.93 -15.37
C GLY A 287 0.56 -18.75 -16.43
N MET A 288 1.68 -18.22 -16.94
CA MET A 288 2.62 -18.98 -17.76
C MET A 288 3.21 -20.14 -16.95
N PRO A 289 3.63 -21.24 -17.61
CA PRO A 289 4.39 -22.30 -16.95
C PRO A 289 5.60 -21.74 -16.22
N VAL A 290 5.96 -22.33 -15.07
CA VAL A 290 7.12 -21.88 -14.26
C VAL A 290 8.45 -22.00 -15.03
N THR A 291 8.50 -22.85 -16.05
CA THR A 291 9.64 -23.00 -16.96
C THR A 291 9.82 -21.80 -17.89
N THR A 292 8.81 -20.94 -18.04
CA THR A 292 8.89 -19.71 -18.82
C THR A 292 9.23 -18.56 -17.89
N LEU A 293 10.40 -17.96 -18.12
CA LEU A 293 10.83 -16.78 -17.37
C LEU A 293 9.95 -15.57 -17.74
N THR A 294 9.39 -14.94 -16.73
CA THR A 294 8.64 -13.68 -16.76
C THR A 294 9.18 -12.76 -15.67
N ILE A 295 8.79 -11.49 -15.69
CA ILE A 295 9.19 -10.55 -14.63
C ILE A 295 8.63 -10.92 -13.23
N THR A 296 7.63 -11.80 -13.15
CA THR A 296 7.08 -12.28 -11.87
C THR A 296 7.49 -13.70 -11.50
N SER A 297 8.38 -14.34 -12.26
CA SER A 297 8.81 -15.72 -12.00
C SER A 297 9.39 -15.91 -10.60
N PHE A 298 10.22 -14.96 -10.14
CA PHE A 298 10.79 -15.04 -8.80
C PHE A 298 9.71 -15.04 -7.71
N GLN A 299 8.77 -14.11 -7.80
CA GLN A 299 7.67 -14.00 -6.85
C GLN A 299 6.72 -15.22 -6.90
N ALA A 300 6.45 -15.75 -8.10
CA ALA A 300 5.62 -16.93 -8.28
C ALA A 300 6.28 -18.22 -7.74
N LEU A 301 7.61 -18.26 -7.65
CA LEU A 301 8.38 -19.37 -7.11
C LEU A 301 8.51 -19.32 -5.59
N LEU A 302 8.80 -18.15 -5.02
CA LEU A 302 8.99 -17.98 -3.57
C LEU A 302 7.73 -18.26 -2.75
N TYR A 303 6.56 -18.14 -3.36
CA TYR A 303 5.27 -18.27 -2.68
C TYR A 303 4.67 -19.70 -2.74
N ARG A 304 5.46 -20.70 -3.20
CA ARG A 304 5.07 -22.12 -3.24
C ARG A 304 5.69 -22.89 -2.08
#